data_AF-A0ABD3BZ94-F1
#
_entry.id   AF-A0ABD3BZ94-F1
#
_cell.length_a   1.000
_cell.length_b   1.000
_cell.length_c   1.000
_cell.angle_alpha   90.00
_cell.angle_beta   90.00
_cell.angle_gamma   90.00
#
_symmetry.space_group_name_H-M   'P 1'
#
loop_
_entity.id
_entity.type
_entity.pdbx_description
1 polymer ?
#
loop_
_entity_poly.entity_id
_entity_poly.type
_entity_poly.pdbx_seq_one_letter_code
_entity_poly.pdbx_strand_id
1 'polypeptide(L)'
;MIDKYDLYGQVVYPEHHKQSDVPDIYRLGATVKMNLRKYGLDDDTVGFIGNALALHRDDRYLNEPALDTMKRMKLYAESLARFAVNSLFVGGSAYIYPLYGLGELPQAFARLSAVYGGIYMLNKPECKVLKRGTLWYLLC
;
A
#
# COMPACT_ATOMS: atom_id res chain seq x y z
N MET A 1 -13.62 7.04 14.99
CA MET A 1 -12.51 6.92 15.95
C MET A 1 -11.52 5.90 15.38
N ILE A 2 -10.60 6.38 14.54
CA ILE A 2 -9.40 5.66 14.08
C ILE A 2 -8.29 6.61 14.52
N ASP A 3 -7.72 6.35 15.70
CA ASP A 3 -6.72 7.24 16.26
C ASP A 3 -5.37 6.94 15.59
N LYS A 4 -4.85 7.97 14.93
CA LYS A 4 -3.48 8.13 14.38
C LYS A 4 -2.83 6.92 13.69
N TYR A 5 -2.54 7.14 12.41
CA TYR A 5 -1.53 6.37 11.69
C TYR A 5 -0.20 6.40 12.46
N ASP A 6 0.52 5.27 12.50
CA ASP A 6 1.92 5.27 12.95
C ASP A 6 2.81 6.05 11.96
N LEU A 7 4.09 6.23 12.32
CA LEU A 7 5.10 6.83 11.43
C LEU A 7 5.28 6.08 10.09
N TYR A 8 4.70 4.88 9.95
CA TYR A 8 4.76 4.03 8.76
C TYR A 8 3.42 3.98 7.99
N GLY A 9 2.44 4.80 8.36
CA GLY A 9 1.14 4.88 7.68
C GLY A 9 0.21 3.69 7.94
N GLN A 10 0.51 2.82 8.91
CA GLN A 10 -0.38 1.73 9.29
C GLN A 10 -1.46 2.22 10.26
N VAL A 11 -2.68 1.67 10.10
CA VAL A 11 -3.78 1.90 11.05
C VAL A 11 -3.44 1.21 12.36
N VAL A 12 -3.09 2.00 13.37
CA VAL A 12 -2.87 1.52 14.74
C VAL A 12 -4.22 1.44 15.45
N TYR A 13 -4.47 0.31 16.10
CA TYR A 13 -5.59 0.19 17.02
C TYR A 13 -5.13 0.64 18.41
N PRO A 14 -5.90 1.47 19.12
CA PRO A 14 -5.53 1.90 20.46
C PRO A 14 -5.47 0.69 21.40
N GLU A 15 -4.39 0.52 22.18
CA GLU A 15 -4.26 -0.61 23.12
C GLU A 15 -5.40 -0.65 24.17
N HIS A 16 -6.05 0.49 24.41
CA HIS A 16 -7.21 0.62 25.29
C HIS A 16 -8.44 1.04 24.49
N HIS A 17 -9.30 0.07 24.20
CA HIS A 17 -10.56 0.28 23.50
C HIS A 17 -11.68 0.65 24.49
N LYS A 18 -12.48 1.68 24.18
CA LYS A 18 -13.73 1.92 24.91
C LYS A 18 -14.73 0.84 24.53
N GLN A 19 -15.55 0.39 25.49
CA GLN A 19 -16.50 -0.72 25.27
C GLN A 19 -17.52 -0.45 24.15
N SER A 20 -17.75 0.81 23.81
CA SER A 20 -18.58 1.26 22.68
C SER A 20 -17.99 0.99 21.30
N ASP A 21 -16.65 0.89 21.19
CA ASP A 21 -15.92 0.80 19.90
C ASP A 21 -15.63 -0.66 19.52
N VAL A 22 -15.75 -1.55 20.51
CA VAL A 22 -15.59 -3.01 20.41
C VAL A 22 -16.45 -3.65 19.31
N PRO A 23 -17.73 -3.27 19.09
CA PRO A 23 -18.55 -3.85 18.03
C PRO A 23 -18.01 -3.59 16.62
N ASP A 24 -17.40 -2.43 16.38
CA ASP A 24 -16.92 -2.04 15.05
C ASP A 24 -15.56 -2.67 14.71
N ILE A 25 -14.75 -2.97 15.74
CA ILE A 25 -13.49 -3.71 15.60
C ILE A 25 -13.75 -5.19 15.31
N TYR A 26 -14.68 -5.83 16.03
CA TYR A 26 -15.09 -7.21 15.73
C TYR A 26 -15.81 -7.33 14.39
N ARG A 27 -16.49 -6.28 13.91
CA ARG A 27 -17.06 -6.23 12.56
C ARG A 27 -16.00 -6.30 11.47
N LEU A 28 -14.82 -5.71 11.67
CA LEU A 28 -13.70 -5.81 10.73
C LEU A 28 -13.06 -7.21 10.68
N GLY A 29 -13.28 -8.03 11.71
CA GLY A 29 -12.91 -9.45 11.72
C GLY A 29 -13.88 -10.33 10.91
N ALA A 30 -15.08 -9.83 10.60
CA ALA A 30 -15.99 -10.52 9.70
C ALA A 30 -15.52 -10.39 8.25
N THR A 31 -16.00 -11.32 7.43
CA THR A 31 -15.61 -11.47 6.04
C THR A 31 -15.99 -10.24 5.20
N VAL A 32 -15.20 -9.91 4.16
CA VAL A 32 -15.52 -8.80 3.24
C VAL A 32 -16.93 -8.89 2.68
N LYS A 33 -17.33 -10.08 2.22
CA LYS A 33 -18.66 -10.31 1.66
C LYS A 33 -19.78 -9.97 2.64
N MET A 34 -19.62 -10.37 3.91
CA MET A 34 -20.62 -10.12 4.95
C MET A 34 -20.70 -8.62 5.30
N ASN A 35 -19.54 -7.95 5.36
CA ASN A 35 -19.48 -6.53 5.64
C ASN A 35 -20.09 -5.67 4.52
N LEU A 36 -19.82 -5.99 3.26
CA LEU A 36 -20.35 -5.22 2.12
C LEU A 36 -21.85 -5.50 1.91
N ARG A 37 -22.30 -6.75 2.05
CA ARG A 37 -23.74 -7.09 1.93
C ARG A 37 -24.61 -6.44 3.00
N LYS A 38 -24.06 -6.12 4.17
CA LYS A 38 -24.77 -5.37 5.22
C LYS A 38 -25.29 -4.01 4.72
N TYR A 39 -24.62 -3.42 3.74
CA TYR A 39 -25.03 -2.15 3.13
C TYR A 39 -26.00 -2.32 1.96
N GLY A 40 -26.46 -3.55 1.69
CA GLY A 40 -27.41 -3.83 0.60
C GLY A 40 -26.79 -3.74 -0.80
N LEU A 41 -25.46 -3.87 -0.91
CA LEU A 41 -24.75 -3.87 -2.18
C LEU A 41 -25.02 -5.16 -2.96
N ASP A 42 -25.24 -5.03 -4.27
CA ASP A 42 -25.34 -6.18 -5.17
C ASP A 42 -23.98 -6.85 -5.40
N ASP A 43 -24.00 -8.08 -5.92
CA ASP A 43 -22.78 -8.87 -6.08
C ASP A 43 -21.82 -8.29 -7.15
N ASP A 44 -22.31 -7.60 -8.18
CA ASP A 44 -21.49 -6.91 -9.19
C ASP A 44 -20.82 -5.67 -8.59
N THR A 45 -21.54 -4.88 -7.78
CA THR A 45 -20.97 -3.74 -7.06
C THR A 45 -19.91 -4.18 -6.05
N VAL A 46 -20.12 -5.30 -5.36
CA VAL A 46 -19.12 -5.91 -4.48
C VAL A 46 -17.87 -6.32 -5.25
N GLY A 47 -18.03 -6.90 -6.44
CA GLY A 47 -16.94 -7.26 -7.35
C GLY A 47 -16.19 -6.02 -7.86
N PHE A 48 -16.90 -4.98 -8.27
CA PHE A 48 -16.32 -3.71 -8.71
C PHE A 48 -15.50 -3.05 -7.59
N ILE A 49 -16.06 -2.96 -6.39
CA ILE A 49 -15.38 -2.36 -5.24
C ILE A 49 -14.10 -3.15 -4.90
N GLY A 50 -14.16 -4.49 -4.90
CA GLY A 50 -12.99 -5.30 -4.58
C GLY A 50 -11.88 -5.25 -5.64
N ASN A 51 -12.26 -5.39 -6.91
CA ASN A 51 -11.29 -5.52 -7.99
C ASN A 51 -10.82 -4.16 -8.53
N ALA A 52 -11.70 -3.15 -8.64
CA ALA A 52 -11.35 -1.84 -9.20
C ALA A 52 -10.91 -0.81 -8.15
N LEU A 53 -11.49 -0.80 -6.94
CA LEU A 53 -11.12 0.16 -5.89
C LEU A 53 -10.08 -0.40 -4.92
N ALA A 54 -10.29 -1.62 -4.42
CA ALA A 54 -9.35 -2.26 -3.51
C ALA A 54 -8.19 -2.98 -4.24
N LEU A 55 -8.25 -3.08 -5.58
CA LEU A 55 -7.21 -3.64 -6.45
C LEU A 55 -6.86 -5.10 -6.11
N HIS A 56 -7.86 -5.88 -5.73
CA HIS A 56 -7.71 -7.33 -5.64
C HIS A 56 -7.61 -7.94 -7.04
N ARG A 57 -6.81 -9.00 -7.15
CA ARG A 57 -6.61 -9.72 -8.41
C ARG A 57 -7.63 -10.83 -8.62
N ASP A 58 -8.04 -11.47 -7.52
CA ASP A 58 -8.95 -12.61 -7.50
C ASP A 58 -9.96 -12.41 -6.38
N ASP A 59 -11.14 -13.01 -6.49
CA ASP A 59 -12.24 -12.90 -5.52
C ASP A 59 -12.00 -13.62 -4.16
N ARG A 60 -10.77 -14.08 -3.90
CA ARG A 60 -10.40 -14.71 -2.63
C ARG A 60 -10.60 -13.78 -1.43
N TYR A 61 -10.44 -12.47 -1.65
CA TYR A 61 -10.68 -11.43 -0.65
C TYR A 61 -12.09 -11.48 -0.05
N LEU A 62 -13.08 -12.02 -0.78
CA LEU A 62 -14.46 -12.13 -0.31
C LEU A 62 -14.60 -12.99 0.94
N ASN A 63 -13.66 -13.92 1.17
CA ASN A 63 -13.61 -14.86 2.28
C ASN A 63 -12.60 -14.46 3.38
N GLU A 64 -11.90 -13.34 3.20
CA GLU A 64 -10.90 -12.83 4.13
C GLU A 64 -11.49 -11.74 5.05
N PRO A 65 -10.84 -11.42 6.17
CA PRO A 65 -11.25 -10.32 7.04
C PRO A 65 -11.35 -8.99 6.29
N ALA A 66 -12.41 -8.22 6.55
CA ALA A 66 -12.70 -6.99 5.81
C ALA A 66 -11.67 -5.87 6.00
N LEU A 67 -10.84 -5.96 7.03
CA LEU A 67 -9.89 -4.92 7.40
C LEU A 67 -8.93 -4.54 6.27
N ASP A 68 -8.27 -5.51 5.63
CA ASP A 68 -7.29 -5.23 4.59
C ASP A 68 -7.94 -4.53 3.39
N THR A 69 -9.09 -5.05 2.95
CA THR A 69 -9.86 -4.48 1.84
C THR A 69 -10.34 -3.07 2.16
N MET A 70 -10.84 -2.81 3.38
CA MET A 70 -11.25 -1.47 3.82
C MET A 70 -10.08 -0.47 3.83
N LYS A 71 -8.89 -0.89 4.28
CA LYS A 71 -7.69 -0.03 4.25
C LYS A 71 -7.31 0.34 2.82
N ARG A 72 -7.36 -0.62 1.88
CA ARG A 72 -7.10 -0.38 0.45
C ARG A 72 -8.10 0.57 -0.18
N MET A 73 -9.39 0.42 0.10
CA MET A 73 -10.44 1.34 -0.38
C MET A 73 -10.19 2.77 0.13
N LYS A 74 -9.84 2.91 1.41
CA LYS A 74 -9.51 4.21 2.00
C LYS A 74 -8.29 4.84 1.33
N LEU A 75 -7.23 4.06 1.11
CA LEU A 75 -6.03 4.49 0.40
C LEU A 75 -6.36 5.01 -1.00
N TYR A 76 -7.19 4.28 -1.76
CA TYR A 76 -7.62 4.70 -3.10
C TYR A 76 -8.38 6.03 -3.08
N ALA A 77 -9.33 6.19 -2.15
CA ALA A 77 -10.10 7.42 -2.00
C ALA A 77 -9.22 8.62 -1.58
N GLU A 78 -8.30 8.42 -0.63
CA GLU A 78 -7.34 9.46 -0.22
C GLU A 78 -6.39 9.85 -1.38
N SER A 79 -5.93 8.88 -2.17
CA SER A 79 -5.08 9.14 -3.34
C SER A 79 -5.79 9.96 -4.41
N LEU A 80 -7.06 9.63 -4.69
CA LEU A 80 -7.90 10.43 -5.59
C LEU A 80 -8.04 11.87 -5.09
N ALA A 81 -8.38 12.04 -3.81
CA ALA A 81 -8.61 13.36 -3.22
C ALA A 81 -7.37 14.27 -3.27
N ARG A 82 -6.16 13.70 -3.20
CA ARG A 82 -4.90 14.46 -3.24
C ARG A 82 -4.64 15.16 -4.57
N PHE A 83 -4.96 14.52 -5.70
CA PHE A 83 -4.56 15.01 -7.03
C PHE A 83 -5.74 15.43 -7.92
N ALA A 84 -6.99 15.11 -7.54
CA ALA A 84 -8.19 15.47 -8.30
C ALA A 84 -8.56 16.97 -8.22
N VAL A 85 -8.08 17.71 -7.22
CA VAL A 85 -8.56 19.09 -6.94
C VAL A 85 -7.72 20.18 -7.63
N ASN A 86 -6.45 19.90 -7.97
CA ASN A 86 -5.50 20.92 -8.45
C ASN A 86 -5.07 20.73 -9.91
N SER A 87 -5.57 19.72 -10.60
CA SER A 87 -5.20 19.45 -11.99
C SER A 87 -6.24 20.05 -12.94
N LEU A 88 -5.79 20.98 -13.79
CA LEU A 88 -6.56 21.58 -14.91
C LEU A 88 -7.07 20.53 -15.93
N PHE A 89 -6.64 19.27 -15.78
CA PHE A 89 -7.15 18.12 -16.53
C PHE A 89 -8.31 17.46 -15.79
N VAL A 90 -9.48 17.57 -16.39
CA VAL A 90 -10.71 16.84 -16.05
C VAL A 90 -10.43 15.33 -16.20
N GLY A 91 -10.20 14.63 -15.09
CA GLY A 91 -9.98 13.17 -15.08
C GLY A 91 -8.93 12.65 -14.10
N GLY A 92 -8.95 13.11 -12.85
CA GLY A 92 -8.01 12.64 -11.82
C GLY A 92 -8.15 11.14 -11.54
N SER A 93 -7.03 10.42 -11.51
CA SER A 93 -6.96 9.00 -11.14
C SER A 93 -6.20 8.84 -9.82
N ALA A 94 -6.33 7.69 -9.16
CA ALA A 94 -5.56 7.38 -7.93
C ALA A 94 -4.07 7.11 -8.20
N TYR A 95 -3.66 7.17 -9.47
CA TYR A 95 -2.33 6.77 -9.92
C TYR A 95 -1.52 7.99 -10.38
N ILE A 96 -0.22 7.89 -10.15
CA ILE A 96 0.77 8.82 -10.67
C ILE A 96 1.79 8.03 -11.50
N TYR A 97 2.32 8.66 -12.55
CA TYR A 97 3.37 8.08 -13.37
C TYR A 97 4.48 9.11 -13.57
N PRO A 98 5.75 8.77 -13.30
CA PRO A 98 6.86 9.69 -13.47
C PRO A 98 7.07 10.01 -14.95
N LEU A 99 7.32 11.29 -15.25
CA LEU A 99 7.87 11.67 -16.55
C LEU A 99 9.18 10.92 -16.78
N TYR A 100 9.42 10.49 -18.03
CA TYR A 100 10.56 9.64 -18.43
C TYR A 100 10.52 8.18 -17.93
N GLY A 101 9.45 7.79 -17.22
CA GLY A 101 9.14 6.39 -16.94
C GLY A 101 9.71 5.85 -15.64
N LEU A 102 9.41 4.57 -15.36
CA LEU A 102 9.74 3.92 -14.08
C LEU A 102 11.26 3.79 -13.82
N GLY A 103 12.10 3.97 -14.84
CA GLY A 103 13.56 3.98 -14.72
C GLY A 103 14.10 5.14 -13.89
N GLU A 104 13.33 6.22 -13.72
CA GLU A 104 13.73 7.38 -12.90
C GLU A 104 13.70 7.06 -11.40
N LEU A 105 12.84 6.15 -10.95
CA LEU A 105 12.75 5.75 -9.54
C LEU A 105 14.07 5.17 -8.99
N PRO A 106 14.66 4.11 -9.59
CA PRO A 106 15.93 3.58 -9.10
C PRO A 106 17.07 4.59 -9.23
N GLN A 107 17.07 5.45 -10.25
CA GLN A 107 18.08 6.50 -10.41
C GLN A 107 17.99 7.56 -9.31
N ALA A 108 16.78 8.01 -8.96
CA ALA A 108 16.56 8.96 -7.88
C ALA A 108 17.02 8.40 -6.52
N PHE A 109 16.71 7.13 -6.23
CA PHE A 109 17.20 6.47 -5.01
C PHE A 109 18.73 6.25 -5.02
N ALA A 110 19.32 5.89 -6.17
CA ALA A 110 20.78 5.78 -6.28
C ALA A 110 21.47 7.13 -6.01
N ARG A 111 20.91 8.22 -6.55
CA ARG A 111 21.38 9.58 -6.25
C ARG A 111 21.24 9.91 -4.76
N LEU A 112 20.10 9.60 -4.14
CA LEU A 112 19.87 9.83 -2.72
C LEU A 112 20.94 9.12 -1.88
N SER A 113 21.23 7.86 -2.16
CA SER A 113 22.30 7.11 -1.46
C SER A 113 23.69 7.70 -1.67
N ALA A 114 24.01 8.15 -2.89
CA ALA A 114 25.30 8.77 -3.18
C ALA A 114 25.54 10.07 -2.40
N VAL A 115 24.48 10.87 -2.14
CA VAL A 115 24.56 12.05 -1.26
C VAL A 115 24.98 11.68 0.17
N TYR A 116 24.58 10.50 0.64
CA TYR A 116 24.95 9.97 1.95
C TYR A 116 26.21 9.07 1.92
N GLY A 117 27.01 9.13 0.85
CA GLY A 117 28.30 8.43 0.75
C GLY A 117 28.25 7.05 0.09
N GLY A 118 27.12 6.66 -0.49
CA GLY A 118 27.02 5.44 -1.30
C GLY A 118 27.85 5.53 -2.59
N ILE A 119 28.59 4.46 -2.91
CA ILE A 119 29.37 4.37 -4.15
C ILE A 119 28.74 3.30 -5.04
N TYR A 120 28.42 3.67 -6.27
CA TYR A 120 27.81 2.78 -7.25
C TYR A 120 28.80 2.41 -8.34
N MET A 121 28.85 1.12 -8.67
CA MET A 121 29.62 0.60 -9.79
C MET A 121 28.66 0.00 -10.81
N LEU A 122 28.61 0.57 -12.01
CA LEU A 122 27.78 0.07 -13.10
C LEU A 122 28.59 -0.92 -13.95
N ASN A 123 27.88 -1.89 -14.55
CA ASN A 123 28.47 -2.87 -15.47
C ASN A 123 29.71 -3.59 -14.88
N LYS A 124 29.61 -4.08 -13.64
CA LYS A 124 30.67 -4.86 -12.97
C LYS A 124 30.26 -6.33 -12.87
N PRO A 125 30.51 -7.16 -13.91
CA PRO A 125 30.12 -8.56 -13.93
C PRO A 125 31.01 -9.44 -13.02
N GLU A 126 32.24 -9.00 -12.78
CA GLU A 126 33.20 -9.73 -11.94
C GLU A 126 33.08 -9.32 -10.48
N CYS A 127 32.22 -10.04 -9.75
CA CYS A 127 32.11 -9.92 -8.30
C CYS A 127 32.10 -11.31 -7.65
N LYS A 128 32.91 -11.50 -6.61
CA LYS A 128 32.98 -12.75 -5.85
C LYS A 128 32.44 -12.53 -4.45
N VAL A 129 31.47 -13.34 -4.04
CA VAL A 129 30.99 -13.37 -2.67
C VAL A 129 32.01 -14.13 -1.82
N LEU A 130 32.60 -13.46 -0.85
CA LEU A 130 33.56 -14.03 0.09
C LEU A 130 32.95 -14.12 1.48
N LYS A 131 33.21 -15.22 2.18
CA LYS A 131 32.79 -15.41 3.57
C LYS A 131 34.02 -15.54 4.46
N ARG A 132 34.11 -14.73 5.51
CA ARG A 132 35.15 -14.84 6.54
C ARG A 132 34.49 -14.89 7.91
N GLY A 133 34.35 -16.09 8.47
CA GLY A 133 33.59 -16.32 9.71
C GLY A 133 32.08 -16.09 9.47
N THR A 134 31.48 -15.16 10.22
CA THR A 134 30.07 -14.75 10.07
C THR A 134 29.88 -13.58 9.09
N LEU A 135 30.96 -12.92 8.66
CA LEU A 135 30.88 -11.75 7.79
C LEU A 135 30.94 -12.14 6.31
N TRP A 136 30.06 -11.52 5.52
CA TRP A 136 29.96 -11.70 4.08
C TRP A 136 30.44 -10.42 3.39
N TYR A 137 31.33 -10.57 2.41
CA TYR A 137 31.87 -9.48 1.61
C TYR A 137 31.60 -9.76 0.14
N LEU A 138 31.42 -8.69 -0.62
CA LEU A 138 31.41 -8.77 -2.07
C LEU A 138 32.70 -8.13 -2.57
N LEU A 139 33.58 -8.93 -3.15
CA LEU A 139 34.78 -8.44 -3.81
C LEU A 139 34.44 -8.20 -5.28
N CYS A 140 34.12 -6.94 -5.58
CA CYS A 140 34.13 -6.35 -6.90
C CYS A 140 35.41 -5.50 -7.01
#